data_AF-A0A222P0X0-F1
#
_entry.id   AF-A0A222P0X0-F1
#
_cell.length_a   1.000
_cell.length_b   1.000
_cell.length_c   1.000
_cell.angle_alpha   90.00
_cell.angle_beta   90.00
_cell.angle_gamma   90.00
#
_symmetry.space_group_name_H-M   'P 1'
#
loop_
_entity.id
_entity.type
_entity.pdbx_description
1 polymer ?
#
loop_
_entity_poly.entity_id
_entity_poly.type
_entity_poly.pdbx_seq_one_letter_code
_entity_poly.pdbx_strand_id
1 'polypeptide(L)'
;MDCLVQAAQIYLAYHFNPQNALKLLVTHVMDTDKLSISEQIIVTALANNVLSSLSNLNELDHLPLLFTLNHIMKQCEALKGRQYSNNIASSYFSFRQKIIDTYEVKNAKEFFEITKLLYSKNIQLTSRHLTLLSNNDLIRKVIVNHHDQLSSNALLAILDLADAPLSPAQIQLMIENKKFCASVEKIYTAVNDILSQLKNTPHKYEDAIKHSKSYFHQCFTALETFHNTSLKDLNSKKTLITNLNLAKDNYCKEILGSDRSVVSQTARYILKGIVNFIAGLTFGVAHYVHYKTTGQTLFFSNTNSQNKLERFHKKISEEINNENMEPTSIQQNTSSK
;
A
#
# COMPACT_ATOMS: atom_id res chain seq x y z
N MET A 1 -16.04 -42.76 3.14
CA MET A 1 -15.69 -41.33 3.09
C MET A 1 -15.60 -40.72 4.48
N ASP A 2 -16.65 -40.75 5.30
CA ASP A 2 -16.60 -40.13 6.63
C ASP A 2 -15.49 -40.71 7.53
N CYS A 3 -15.28 -42.03 7.52
CA CYS A 3 -14.14 -42.64 8.22
C CYS A 3 -12.76 -42.15 7.71
N LEU A 4 -12.64 -41.82 6.41
CA LEU A 4 -11.41 -41.27 5.85
C LEU A 4 -11.19 -39.83 6.31
N VAL A 5 -12.26 -39.02 6.36
CA VAL A 5 -12.21 -37.68 6.92
C VAL A 5 -11.80 -37.75 8.39
N GLN A 6 -12.41 -38.63 9.18
CA GLN A 6 -12.08 -38.81 10.59
C GLN A 6 -10.62 -39.25 10.81
N ALA A 7 -10.14 -40.23 10.02
CA ALA A 7 -8.75 -40.66 10.08
C ALA A 7 -7.78 -39.52 9.73
N ALA A 8 -8.09 -38.75 8.69
CA ALA A 8 -7.32 -37.57 8.31
C ALA A 8 -7.35 -36.51 9.42
N GLN A 9 -8.49 -36.27 10.08
CA GLN A 9 -8.59 -35.33 11.19
C GLN A 9 -7.63 -35.68 12.33
N ILE A 10 -7.60 -36.95 12.75
CA ILE A 10 -6.72 -37.43 13.83
C ILE A 10 -5.26 -37.20 13.45
N TYR A 11 -4.87 -37.60 12.24
CA TYR A 11 -3.51 -37.42 11.74
C TYR A 11 -3.11 -35.94 11.71
N LEU A 12 -3.96 -35.09 11.11
CA LEU A 12 -3.67 -33.67 10.95
C LEU A 12 -3.63 -32.91 12.29
N ALA A 13 -4.51 -33.24 13.23
CA ALA A 13 -4.53 -32.64 14.57
C ALA A 13 -3.26 -32.98 15.36
N TYR A 14 -2.68 -34.16 15.14
CA TYR A 14 -1.42 -34.56 15.78
C TYR A 14 -0.21 -33.78 15.24
N HIS A 15 -0.23 -33.42 13.95
CA HIS A 15 0.92 -32.80 13.27
C HIS A 15 0.87 -31.28 13.16
N PHE A 16 -0.32 -30.67 13.22
CA PHE A 16 -0.48 -29.23 13.03
C PHE A 16 -1.24 -28.59 14.18
N ASN A 17 -0.65 -27.55 14.77
CA ASN A 17 -1.39 -26.66 15.68
C ASN A 17 -2.50 -25.90 14.91
N PRO A 18 -3.50 -25.31 15.60
CA PRO A 18 -4.65 -24.68 14.95
C PRO A 18 -4.28 -23.58 13.94
N GLN A 19 -3.25 -22.76 14.23
CA GLN A 19 -2.81 -21.67 13.35
C GLN A 19 -2.14 -22.20 12.07
N ASN A 20 -1.29 -23.21 12.21
CA ASN A 20 -0.63 -23.86 11.07
C ASN A 20 -1.66 -24.60 10.21
N ALA A 21 -2.63 -25.28 10.84
CA ALA A 21 -3.72 -25.95 10.14
C ALA A 21 -4.57 -24.96 9.34
N LEU A 22 -4.90 -23.79 9.92
CA LEU A 22 -5.61 -22.74 9.18
C LEU A 22 -4.77 -22.22 8.02
N LYS A 23 -3.48 -21.93 8.22
CA LYS A 23 -2.62 -21.44 7.15
C LYS A 23 -2.57 -22.40 5.97
N LEU A 24 -2.40 -23.70 6.24
CA LEU A 24 -2.46 -24.75 5.22
C LEU A 24 -3.81 -24.78 4.51
N LEU A 25 -4.91 -24.72 5.27
CA LEU A 25 -6.26 -24.74 4.72
C LEU A 25 -6.50 -23.56 3.76
N VAL A 26 -6.14 -22.35 4.17
CA VAL A 26 -6.30 -21.13 3.37
C VAL A 26 -5.50 -21.23 2.07
N THR A 27 -4.22 -21.65 2.14
CA THR A 27 -3.38 -21.80 0.95
C THR A 27 -3.93 -22.82 -0.03
N HIS A 28 -4.35 -24.00 0.44
CA HIS A 28 -4.74 -25.09 -0.47
C HIS A 28 -6.15 -24.95 -1.06
N VAL A 29 -7.06 -24.24 -0.38
CA VAL A 29 -8.45 -24.09 -0.86
C VAL A 29 -8.60 -22.91 -1.82
N MET A 30 -7.82 -21.84 -1.62
CA MET A 30 -7.96 -20.62 -2.39
C MET A 30 -7.27 -20.66 -3.77
N ASP A 31 -6.33 -21.59 -3.98
CA ASP A 31 -5.49 -21.67 -5.19
C ASP A 31 -5.98 -22.68 -6.25
N THR A 32 -6.99 -23.49 -5.97
CA THR A 32 -7.40 -24.60 -6.85
C THR A 32 -8.86 -24.53 -7.28
N ASP A 33 -9.11 -24.58 -8.60
CA ASP A 33 -10.47 -24.57 -9.15
C ASP A 33 -11.24 -25.90 -8.93
N LYS A 34 -10.53 -27.03 -8.83
CA LYS A 34 -11.11 -28.35 -8.54
C LYS A 34 -10.19 -29.19 -7.67
N LEU A 35 -10.71 -29.57 -6.50
CA LEU A 35 -10.05 -30.50 -5.60
C LEU A 35 -10.36 -31.94 -6.00
N SER A 36 -9.33 -32.79 -6.07
CA SER A 36 -9.48 -34.24 -6.14
C SER A 36 -10.19 -34.79 -4.90
N ILE A 37 -10.72 -36.01 -4.98
CA ILE A 37 -11.43 -36.64 -3.85
C ILE A 37 -10.54 -36.69 -2.59
N SER A 38 -9.27 -37.04 -2.75
CA SER A 38 -8.31 -37.08 -1.65
C SER A 38 -8.10 -35.71 -1.02
N GLU A 39 -7.97 -34.66 -1.84
CA GLU A 39 -7.84 -33.29 -1.35
C GLU A 39 -9.12 -32.82 -0.67
N GLN A 40 -10.30 -33.13 -1.21
CA GLN A 40 -11.59 -32.84 -0.56
C GLN A 40 -11.67 -33.45 0.84
N ILE A 41 -11.21 -34.70 1.02
CA ILE A 41 -11.13 -35.36 2.33
C ILE A 41 -10.20 -34.59 3.27
N ILE A 42 -8.99 -34.24 2.80
CA ILE A 42 -7.96 -33.55 3.59
C ILE A 42 -8.44 -32.15 4.00
N VAL A 43 -8.96 -31.33 3.09
CA VAL A 43 -9.40 -29.97 3.41
C VAL A 43 -10.65 -29.97 4.30
N THR A 44 -11.54 -30.93 4.12
CA THR A 44 -12.71 -31.11 5.00
C THR A 44 -12.27 -31.48 6.41
N ALA A 45 -11.28 -32.37 6.54
CA ALA A 45 -10.70 -32.74 7.82
C ALA A 45 -10.00 -31.54 8.50
N LEU A 46 -9.14 -30.82 7.76
CA LEU A 46 -8.47 -29.61 8.24
C LEU A 46 -9.49 -28.56 8.73
N ALA A 47 -10.54 -28.29 7.95
CA ALA A 47 -11.56 -27.31 8.32
C ALA A 47 -12.28 -27.69 9.62
N ASN A 48 -12.66 -28.96 9.79
CA ASN A 48 -13.30 -29.41 11.03
C ASN A 48 -12.36 -29.32 12.24
N ASN A 49 -11.05 -29.59 12.06
CA ASN A 49 -10.06 -29.39 13.13
C ASN A 49 -9.93 -27.91 13.51
N VAL A 50 -9.83 -27.01 12.52
CA VAL A 50 -9.76 -25.57 12.75
C VAL A 50 -11.02 -25.07 13.47
N LEU A 51 -12.21 -25.50 13.03
CA LEU A 51 -13.48 -25.14 13.65
C LEU A 51 -13.58 -25.61 15.11
N SER A 52 -13.05 -26.80 15.43
CA SER A 52 -13.02 -27.30 16.81
C SER A 52 -12.11 -26.49 17.74
N SER A 53 -11.20 -25.70 17.18
CA SER A 53 -10.22 -24.88 17.88
C SER A 53 -10.40 -23.38 17.63
N LEU A 54 -11.62 -22.94 17.26
CA LEU A 54 -11.91 -21.57 16.85
C LEU A 54 -11.52 -20.52 17.90
N SER A 55 -11.67 -20.83 19.19
CA SER A 55 -11.31 -19.95 20.31
C SER A 55 -9.82 -19.58 20.34
N ASN A 56 -8.97 -20.33 19.63
CA ASN A 56 -7.52 -20.16 19.62
C ASN A 56 -7.02 -19.40 18.39
N LEU A 57 -7.91 -18.92 17.52
CA LEU A 57 -7.57 -18.15 16.32
C LEU A 57 -7.54 -16.66 16.62
N ASN A 58 -6.70 -15.92 15.88
CA ASN A 58 -6.70 -14.47 15.98
C ASN A 58 -7.93 -13.89 15.28
N GLU A 59 -8.37 -12.71 15.70
CA GLU A 59 -9.51 -12.06 15.06
C GLU A 59 -9.28 -11.78 13.56
N LEU A 60 -8.04 -11.48 13.18
CA LEU A 60 -7.65 -11.23 11.78
C LEU A 60 -7.82 -12.48 10.89
N ASP A 61 -7.88 -13.66 11.49
CA ASP A 61 -8.03 -14.94 10.81
C ASP A 61 -9.50 -15.30 10.54
N HIS A 62 -10.45 -14.54 11.11
CA HIS A 62 -11.87 -14.81 11.00
C HIS A 62 -12.42 -14.69 9.56
N LEU A 63 -12.15 -13.60 8.86
CA LEU A 63 -12.60 -13.45 7.48
C LEU A 63 -11.94 -14.45 6.50
N PRO A 64 -10.61 -14.67 6.54
CA PRO A 64 -9.97 -15.72 5.77
C PRO A 64 -10.63 -17.08 5.97
N LEU A 65 -10.90 -17.47 7.23
CA LEU A 65 -11.59 -18.71 7.53
C LEU A 65 -13.00 -18.73 6.93
N LEU A 66 -13.79 -17.67 7.10
CA LEU A 66 -15.15 -17.59 6.54
C LEU A 66 -15.15 -17.80 5.01
N PHE A 67 -14.24 -17.13 4.30
CA PHE A 67 -14.12 -17.28 2.84
C PHE A 67 -13.67 -18.68 2.45
N THR A 68 -12.75 -19.27 3.22
CA THR A 68 -12.26 -20.63 3.00
C THR A 68 -13.37 -21.66 3.17
N LEU A 69 -14.18 -21.57 4.23
CA LEU A 69 -15.32 -22.47 4.43
C LEU A 69 -16.34 -22.38 3.27
N ASN A 70 -16.61 -21.17 2.77
CA ASN A 70 -17.48 -20.99 1.61
C ASN A 70 -16.92 -21.65 0.33
N HIS A 71 -15.59 -21.61 0.12
CA HIS A 71 -14.97 -22.29 -1.02
C HIS A 71 -15.03 -23.82 -0.86
N ILE A 72 -14.76 -24.35 0.33
CA ILE A 72 -14.89 -25.78 0.62
C ILE A 72 -16.31 -26.27 0.31
N MET A 73 -17.34 -25.54 0.73
CA MET A 73 -18.73 -25.87 0.44
C MET A 73 -19.05 -25.94 -1.06
N LYS A 74 -18.31 -25.21 -1.90
CA LYS A 74 -18.46 -25.20 -3.36
C LYS A 74 -17.62 -26.27 -4.05
N GLN A 75 -16.41 -26.54 -3.55
CA GLN A 75 -15.43 -27.43 -4.19
C GLN A 75 -15.55 -28.89 -3.73
N CYS A 76 -16.09 -29.14 -2.53
CA CYS A 76 -16.16 -30.49 -1.94
C CYS A 76 -17.49 -31.20 -2.21
N GLU A 77 -17.93 -31.24 -3.47
CA GLU A 77 -19.23 -31.80 -3.87
C GLU A 77 -19.37 -33.29 -3.49
N ALA A 78 -18.29 -34.07 -3.54
CA ALA A 78 -18.33 -35.51 -3.24
C ALA A 78 -18.65 -35.80 -1.75
N LEU A 79 -18.50 -34.79 -0.89
CA LEU A 79 -18.77 -34.88 0.55
C LEU A 79 -20.07 -34.17 0.95
N LYS A 80 -20.80 -33.58 -0.01
CA LYS A 80 -22.04 -32.85 0.25
C LYS A 80 -23.08 -33.72 0.97
N GLY A 81 -23.71 -33.16 2.01
CA GLY A 81 -24.75 -33.84 2.80
C GLY A 81 -24.21 -34.80 3.86
N ARG A 82 -22.90 -35.06 3.89
CA ARG A 82 -22.27 -35.89 4.93
C ARG A 82 -22.02 -35.10 6.21
N GLN A 83 -21.80 -35.81 7.32
CA GLN A 83 -21.65 -35.24 8.66
C GLN A 83 -20.64 -34.08 8.72
N TYR A 84 -19.41 -34.31 8.23
CA TYR A 84 -18.33 -33.31 8.31
C TYR A 84 -18.52 -32.11 7.38
N SER A 85 -19.20 -32.31 6.24
CA SER A 85 -19.59 -31.22 5.34
C SER A 85 -20.75 -30.40 5.93
N ASN A 86 -21.73 -31.06 6.54
CA ASN A 86 -22.84 -30.40 7.23
C ASN A 86 -22.34 -29.58 8.44
N ASN A 87 -21.34 -30.08 9.18
CA ASN A 87 -20.72 -29.31 10.26
C ASN A 87 -20.08 -28.01 9.72
N ILE A 88 -19.31 -28.10 8.64
CA ILE A 88 -18.73 -26.92 7.98
C ILE A 88 -19.81 -25.93 7.55
N ALA A 89 -20.90 -26.41 6.93
CA ALA A 89 -22.00 -25.56 6.50
C ALA A 89 -22.68 -24.85 7.67
N SER A 90 -23.01 -25.58 8.74
CA SER A 90 -23.59 -25.02 9.96
C SER A 90 -22.67 -23.98 10.62
N SER A 91 -21.38 -24.29 10.74
CA SER A 91 -20.39 -23.36 11.28
C SER A 91 -20.22 -22.12 10.40
N TYR A 92 -20.22 -22.26 9.07
CA TYR A 92 -20.15 -21.13 8.14
C TYR A 92 -21.31 -20.16 8.35
N PHE A 93 -22.57 -20.66 8.39
CA PHE A 93 -23.72 -19.79 8.59
C PHE A 93 -23.75 -19.14 9.98
N SER A 94 -23.41 -19.90 11.03
CA SER A 94 -23.30 -19.37 12.39
C SER A 94 -22.24 -18.27 12.48
N PHE A 95 -21.08 -18.49 11.87
CA PHE A 95 -19.99 -17.53 11.89
C PHE A 95 -20.28 -16.29 11.07
N ARG A 96 -20.89 -16.46 9.90
CA ARG A 96 -21.39 -15.35 9.07
C ARG A 96 -22.37 -14.48 9.87
N GLN A 97 -23.30 -15.10 10.59
CA GLN A 97 -24.27 -14.38 11.42
C GLN A 97 -23.58 -13.64 12.58
N LYS A 98 -22.62 -14.28 13.25
CA LYS A 98 -21.83 -13.64 14.30
C LYS A 98 -21.13 -12.36 13.83
N ILE A 99 -20.57 -12.37 12.61
CA ILE A 99 -19.94 -11.17 12.02
C ILE A 99 -21.00 -10.09 11.75
N ILE A 100 -22.16 -10.45 11.21
CA ILE A 100 -23.27 -9.51 11.00
C ILE A 100 -23.69 -8.85 12.32
N ASP A 101 -23.86 -9.64 13.36
CA ASP A 101 -24.29 -9.15 14.67
C ASP A 101 -23.21 -8.30 15.35
N THR A 102 -21.95 -8.73 15.29
CA THR A 102 -20.81 -8.04 15.96
C THR A 102 -20.56 -6.65 15.39
N TYR A 103 -20.69 -6.48 14.07
CA TYR A 103 -20.45 -5.20 13.41
C TYR A 103 -21.74 -4.50 12.98
N GLU A 104 -22.90 -4.98 13.41
CA GLU A 104 -24.23 -4.42 13.10
C GLU A 104 -24.48 -4.21 11.59
N VAL A 105 -24.12 -5.22 10.79
CA VAL A 105 -24.11 -5.10 9.32
C VAL A 105 -25.53 -5.01 8.75
N LYS A 106 -25.88 -3.82 8.24
CA LYS A 106 -27.19 -3.55 7.61
C LYS A 106 -27.35 -4.21 6.24
N ASN A 107 -26.33 -4.13 5.38
CA ASN A 107 -26.33 -4.74 4.05
C ASN A 107 -25.31 -5.88 3.96
N ALA A 108 -25.70 -7.07 4.43
CA ALA A 108 -24.79 -8.21 4.52
C ALA A 108 -24.23 -8.66 3.16
N LYS A 109 -25.01 -8.57 2.08
CA LYS A 109 -24.54 -9.00 0.75
C LYS A 109 -23.37 -8.13 0.28
N GLU A 110 -23.58 -6.82 0.23
CA GLU A 110 -22.58 -5.84 -0.18
C GLU A 110 -21.35 -5.89 0.75
N PHE A 111 -21.55 -5.99 2.06
CA PHE A 111 -20.47 -6.08 3.03
C PHE A 111 -19.54 -7.28 2.78
N PHE A 112 -20.10 -8.48 2.57
CA PHE A 112 -19.29 -9.67 2.30
C PHE A 112 -18.67 -9.67 0.90
N GLU A 113 -19.29 -9.02 -0.09
CA GLU A 113 -18.69 -8.81 -1.42
C GLU A 113 -17.46 -7.90 -1.33
N ILE A 114 -17.57 -6.77 -0.61
CA ILE A 114 -16.46 -5.83 -0.43
C ILE A 114 -15.33 -6.44 0.39
N THR A 115 -15.62 -7.09 1.52
CA THR A 115 -14.57 -7.72 2.34
C THR A 115 -13.84 -8.82 1.57
N LYS A 116 -14.54 -9.60 0.73
CA LYS A 116 -13.92 -10.59 -0.16
C LYS A 116 -13.02 -9.93 -1.21
N LEU A 117 -13.48 -8.82 -1.80
CA LEU A 117 -12.71 -8.05 -2.80
C LEU A 117 -11.44 -7.46 -2.19
N LEU A 118 -11.51 -6.91 -0.99
CA LEU A 118 -10.33 -6.38 -0.29
C LEU A 118 -9.36 -7.50 0.05
N TYR A 119 -9.87 -8.66 0.47
CA TYR A 119 -9.05 -9.84 0.73
C TYR A 119 -8.32 -10.34 -0.52
N SER A 120 -8.97 -10.38 -1.70
CA SER A 120 -8.30 -10.77 -2.95
C SER A 120 -7.23 -9.77 -3.41
N LYS A 121 -7.27 -8.52 -2.91
CA LYS A 121 -6.22 -7.52 -3.09
C LYS A 121 -5.12 -7.57 -2.02
N ASN A 122 -5.08 -8.64 -1.22
CA ASN A 122 -4.16 -8.85 -0.10
C ASN A 122 -4.26 -7.78 0.99
N ILE A 123 -5.45 -7.21 1.19
CA ILE A 123 -5.70 -6.23 2.25
C ILE A 123 -6.24 -6.96 3.48
N GLN A 124 -5.46 -6.96 4.56
CA GLN A 124 -5.87 -7.54 5.84
C GLN A 124 -6.79 -6.55 6.58
N LEU A 125 -8.00 -6.99 6.92
CA LEU A 125 -9.00 -6.15 7.56
C LEU A 125 -8.97 -6.31 9.08
N THR A 126 -8.87 -5.19 9.78
CA THR A 126 -9.00 -5.10 11.24
C THR A 126 -10.45 -4.93 11.64
N SER A 127 -10.78 -5.12 12.91
CA SER A 127 -12.13 -4.85 13.45
C SER A 127 -12.60 -3.44 13.12
N ARG A 128 -11.69 -2.46 13.20
CA ARG A 128 -11.97 -1.07 12.81
C ARG A 128 -12.41 -0.95 11.35
N HIS A 129 -11.74 -1.65 10.44
CA HIS A 129 -12.12 -1.66 9.02
C HIS A 129 -13.51 -2.27 8.84
N LEU A 130 -13.84 -3.33 9.57
CA LEU A 130 -15.15 -3.98 9.50
C LEU A 130 -16.26 -3.07 10.04
N THR A 131 -16.03 -2.38 11.16
CA THR A 131 -16.95 -1.37 11.68
C THR A 131 -17.13 -0.22 10.69
N LEU A 132 -16.05 0.29 10.09
CA LEU A 132 -16.11 1.34 9.08
C LEU A 132 -16.93 0.90 7.87
N LEU A 133 -16.65 -0.27 7.32
CA LEU A 133 -17.37 -0.81 6.16
C LEU A 133 -18.85 -1.06 6.48
N SER A 134 -19.19 -1.44 7.71
CA SER A 134 -20.59 -1.60 8.13
C SER A 134 -21.35 -0.27 8.13
N ASN A 135 -20.71 0.79 8.61
CA ASN A 135 -21.37 2.06 8.93
C ASN A 135 -21.21 3.16 7.87
N ASN A 136 -20.24 3.06 6.96
CA ASN A 136 -19.89 4.13 6.03
C ASN A 136 -20.23 3.78 4.57
N ASP A 137 -21.41 4.20 4.13
CA ASP A 137 -21.93 3.99 2.78
C ASP A 137 -21.03 4.61 1.69
N LEU A 138 -20.40 5.75 1.99
CA LEU A 138 -19.53 6.44 1.02
C LEU A 138 -18.30 5.58 0.73
N ILE A 139 -17.63 5.08 1.78
CA ILE A 139 -16.46 4.22 1.63
C ILE A 139 -16.80 2.94 0.89
N ARG A 140 -17.95 2.30 1.22
CA ARG A 140 -18.41 1.12 0.49
C ARG A 140 -18.58 1.40 -1.01
N LYS A 141 -19.29 2.47 -1.37
CA LYS A 141 -19.50 2.88 -2.78
C LYS A 141 -18.18 3.17 -3.50
N VAL A 142 -17.26 3.85 -2.85
CA VAL A 142 -15.93 4.14 -3.41
C VAL A 142 -15.19 2.85 -3.74
N ILE A 143 -15.16 1.88 -2.81
CA ILE A 143 -14.48 0.61 -3.04
C ILE A 143 -15.15 -0.17 -4.15
N VAL A 144 -16.48 -0.34 -4.12
CA VAL A 144 -17.20 -1.10 -5.16
C VAL A 144 -16.96 -0.48 -6.55
N ASN A 145 -17.07 0.83 -6.68
CA ASN A 145 -17.06 1.50 -7.99
C ASN A 145 -15.64 1.78 -8.53
N HIS A 146 -14.64 1.90 -7.66
CA HIS A 146 -13.31 2.42 -8.06
C HIS A 146 -12.13 1.53 -7.66
N HIS A 147 -12.35 0.34 -7.07
CA HIS A 147 -11.25 -0.56 -6.65
C HIS A 147 -10.28 -0.97 -7.75
N ASP A 148 -10.71 -1.02 -9.01
CA ASP A 148 -9.84 -1.37 -10.15
C ASP A 148 -8.93 -0.22 -10.58
N GLN A 149 -9.32 1.02 -10.25
CA GLN A 149 -8.55 2.23 -10.56
C GLN A 149 -7.57 2.59 -9.44
N LEU A 150 -7.81 2.06 -8.24
CA LEU A 150 -7.02 2.32 -7.04
C LEU A 150 -6.06 1.15 -6.75
N SER A 151 -4.84 1.47 -6.35
CA SER A 151 -3.90 0.46 -5.86
C SER A 151 -4.36 -0.11 -4.52
N SER A 152 -3.84 -1.28 -4.11
CA SER A 152 -4.09 -1.82 -2.77
C SER A 152 -3.67 -0.83 -1.66
N ASN A 153 -2.61 -0.06 -1.88
CA ASN A 153 -2.15 0.96 -0.93
C ASN A 153 -3.11 2.15 -0.84
N ALA A 154 -3.71 2.58 -1.96
CA ALA A 154 -4.74 3.62 -1.93
C ALA A 154 -6.00 3.13 -1.20
N LEU A 155 -6.45 1.91 -1.49
CA LEU A 155 -7.61 1.31 -0.80
C LEU A 155 -7.35 1.19 0.70
N LEU A 156 -6.15 0.75 1.09
CA LEU A 156 -5.77 0.66 2.49
C LEU A 156 -5.67 2.06 3.14
N ALA A 157 -5.10 3.06 2.45
CA ALA A 157 -5.06 4.44 2.95
C ALA A 157 -6.46 5.03 3.15
N ILE A 158 -7.41 4.75 2.24
CA ILE A 158 -8.81 5.16 2.37
C ILE A 158 -9.43 4.50 3.60
N LEU A 159 -9.29 3.18 3.76
CA LEU A 159 -9.81 2.45 4.93
C LEU A 159 -9.19 2.96 6.23
N ASP A 160 -7.90 3.28 6.20
CA ASP A 160 -7.19 3.65 7.41
C ASP A 160 -7.45 5.09 7.85
N LEU A 161 -7.62 5.99 6.89
CA LEU A 161 -7.65 7.43 7.14
C LEU A 161 -9.05 8.05 6.97
N ALA A 162 -10.06 7.27 6.57
CA ALA A 162 -11.44 7.74 6.43
C ALA A 162 -11.98 8.42 7.69
N ASP A 163 -12.91 9.36 7.49
CA ASP A 163 -13.64 10.15 8.49
C ASP A 163 -12.79 11.12 9.32
N ALA A 164 -11.48 10.88 9.46
CA ALA A 164 -10.41 11.85 9.71
C ALA A 164 -9.10 11.04 9.82
N PRO A 165 -8.00 11.45 9.15
CA PRO A 165 -7.74 12.76 8.54
C PRO A 165 -8.12 12.94 7.07
N LEU A 166 -8.59 11.90 6.37
CA LEU A 166 -8.93 11.94 4.96
C LEU A 166 -10.43 12.24 4.75
N SER A 167 -10.74 13.38 4.15
CA SER A 167 -12.13 13.83 3.96
C SER A 167 -12.81 13.15 2.75
N PRO A 168 -14.15 13.12 2.69
CA PRO A 168 -14.88 12.66 1.50
C PRO A 168 -14.47 13.35 0.20
N ALA A 169 -14.24 14.67 0.23
CA ALA A 169 -13.79 15.42 -0.94
C ALA A 169 -12.39 15.00 -1.38
N GLN A 170 -11.50 14.72 -0.43
CA GLN A 170 -10.15 14.22 -0.72
C GLN A 170 -10.18 12.80 -1.27
N ILE A 171 -11.08 11.93 -0.80
CA ILE A 171 -11.28 10.59 -1.37
C ILE A 171 -11.73 10.70 -2.83
N GLN A 172 -12.68 11.60 -3.12
CA GLN A 172 -13.11 11.85 -4.50
C GLN A 172 -11.94 12.34 -5.36
N LEU A 173 -11.12 13.25 -4.83
CA LEU A 173 -9.93 13.74 -5.52
C LEU A 173 -8.86 12.65 -5.74
N MET A 174 -8.74 11.65 -4.87
CA MET A 174 -7.89 10.47 -5.10
C MET A 174 -8.34 9.66 -6.32
N ILE A 175 -9.66 9.54 -6.52
CA ILE A 175 -10.23 8.83 -7.67
C ILE A 175 -9.97 9.61 -8.97
N GLU A 176 -10.17 10.92 -8.93
CA GLU A 176 -10.10 11.78 -10.12
C GLU A 176 -8.67 12.17 -10.50
N ASN A 177 -7.74 12.20 -9.53
CA ASN A 177 -6.39 12.72 -9.74
C ASN A 177 -5.29 11.74 -9.29
N LYS A 178 -4.71 11.04 -10.28
CA LYS A 178 -3.60 10.08 -10.05
C LYS A 178 -2.41 10.66 -9.29
N LYS A 179 -2.07 11.94 -9.48
CA LYS A 179 -0.94 12.57 -8.77
C LYS A 179 -1.27 12.86 -7.30
N PHE A 180 -2.51 13.26 -7.02
CA PHE A 180 -3.00 13.42 -5.66
C PHE A 180 -3.02 12.06 -4.95
N CYS A 181 -3.60 11.05 -5.59
CA CYS A 181 -3.64 9.67 -5.09
C CYS A 181 -2.23 9.14 -4.75
N ALA A 182 -1.28 9.24 -5.70
CA ALA A 182 0.09 8.82 -5.48
C ALA A 182 0.79 9.57 -4.33
N SER A 183 0.44 10.84 -4.12
CA SER A 183 0.97 11.63 -3.00
C SER A 183 0.40 11.14 -1.67
N VAL A 184 -0.91 10.90 -1.58
CA VAL A 184 -1.57 10.35 -0.38
C VAL A 184 -1.02 8.98 -0.05
N GLU A 185 -0.92 8.07 -1.03
CA GLU A 185 -0.32 6.76 -0.87
C GLU A 185 1.11 6.87 -0.30
N LYS A 186 1.94 7.74 -0.90
CA LYS A 186 3.33 7.89 -0.48
C LYS A 186 3.45 8.42 0.95
N ILE A 187 2.61 9.38 1.33
CA ILE A 187 2.55 9.92 2.69
C ILE A 187 2.13 8.81 3.67
N TYR A 188 1.06 8.08 3.35
CA TYR A 188 0.54 6.99 4.17
C TYR A 188 1.56 5.87 4.39
N THR A 189 2.14 5.33 3.32
CA THR A 189 3.17 4.27 3.42
C THR A 189 4.36 4.73 4.26
N ALA A 190 4.85 5.96 4.03
CA ALA A 190 6.01 6.47 4.74
C ALA A 190 5.77 6.67 6.25
N VAL A 191 4.57 7.09 6.65
CA VAL A 191 4.22 7.17 8.07
C VAL A 191 4.15 5.77 8.69
N ASN A 192 3.57 4.79 7.99
CA ASN A 192 3.54 3.41 8.48
C ASN A 192 4.95 2.79 8.58
N ASP A 193 5.86 3.12 7.67
CA ASP A 193 7.27 2.73 7.76
C ASP A 193 7.90 3.28 9.04
N ILE A 194 7.65 4.56 9.35
CA ILE A 194 8.12 5.19 10.61
C ILE A 194 7.53 4.49 11.83
N LEU A 195 6.22 4.25 11.85
CA LEU A 195 5.54 3.56 12.94
C LEU A 195 6.11 2.15 13.15
N SER A 196 6.38 1.42 12.07
CA SER A 196 6.96 0.07 12.15
C SER A 196 8.33 0.06 12.82
N GLN A 197 9.17 1.07 12.55
CA GLN A 197 10.50 1.20 13.15
C GLN A 197 10.45 1.63 14.62
N LEU A 198 9.38 2.32 15.02
CA LEU A 198 9.18 2.79 16.40
C LEU A 198 8.50 1.76 17.31
N LYS A 199 8.04 0.61 16.79
CA LYS A 199 7.30 -0.42 17.58
C LYS A 199 7.99 -0.85 18.88
N ASN A 200 9.33 -0.89 18.88
CA ASN A 200 10.12 -1.28 20.06
C ASN A 200 10.39 -0.12 21.04
N THR A 201 9.80 1.06 20.82
CA THR A 201 9.89 2.22 21.69
C THR A 201 8.48 2.75 21.98
N PRO A 202 7.75 2.16 22.94
CA PRO A 202 6.31 2.36 23.12
C PRO A 202 5.87 3.82 23.18
N HIS A 203 6.55 4.66 23.99
CA HIS A 203 6.21 6.08 24.10
C HIS A 203 6.33 6.84 22.77
N LYS A 204 7.39 6.60 21.99
CA LYS A 204 7.57 7.24 20.69
C LYS A 204 6.57 6.72 19.66
N TYR A 205 6.22 5.45 19.74
CA TYR A 205 5.21 4.84 18.87
C TYR A 205 3.83 5.48 19.11
N GLU A 206 3.43 5.62 20.37
CA GLU A 206 2.17 6.27 20.75
C GLU A 206 2.14 7.75 20.34
N ASP A 207 3.21 8.49 20.59
CA ASP A 207 3.35 9.87 20.13
C ASP A 207 3.26 9.95 18.60
N ALA A 208 3.96 9.06 17.89
CA ALA A 208 3.93 9.02 16.44
C ALA A 208 2.53 8.74 15.88
N ILE A 209 1.75 7.84 16.50
CA ILE A 209 0.35 7.60 16.15
C ILE A 209 -0.46 8.87 16.38
N LYS A 210 -0.36 9.48 17.57
CA LYS A 210 -1.15 10.65 17.95
C LYS A 210 -0.91 11.83 16.99
N HIS A 211 0.36 12.13 16.74
CA HIS A 211 0.77 13.27 15.93
C HIS A 211 0.65 13.02 14.42
N SER A 212 0.56 11.75 13.99
CA SER A 212 0.35 11.42 12.56
C SER A 212 -0.97 11.97 12.02
N LYS A 213 -2.02 12.01 12.85
CA LYS A 213 -3.33 12.55 12.46
C LYS A 213 -3.22 14.01 12.00
N SER A 214 -2.50 14.83 12.76
CA SER A 214 -2.25 16.24 12.43
C SER A 214 -1.38 16.37 11.18
N TYR A 215 -0.33 15.56 11.07
CA TYR A 215 0.55 15.53 9.90
C TYR A 215 -0.19 15.19 8.61
N PHE A 216 -0.99 14.11 8.61
CA PHE A 216 -1.83 13.73 7.48
C PHE A 216 -2.78 14.85 7.10
N HIS A 217 -3.50 15.42 8.07
CA HIS A 217 -4.45 16.49 7.81
C HIS A 217 -3.77 17.71 7.15
N GLN A 218 -2.63 18.17 7.68
CA GLN A 218 -1.89 19.29 7.10
C GLN A 218 -1.42 18.99 5.67
N CYS A 219 -0.90 17.79 5.42
CA CYS A 219 -0.43 17.40 4.10
C CYS A 219 -1.57 17.28 3.09
N PHE A 220 -2.68 16.65 3.46
CA PHE A 220 -3.82 16.44 2.55
C PHE A 220 -4.53 17.75 2.23
N THR A 221 -4.69 18.64 3.21
CA THR A 221 -5.24 19.99 2.97
C THR A 221 -4.34 20.81 2.05
N ALA A 222 -3.01 20.73 2.21
CA ALA A 222 -2.07 21.42 1.32
C ALA A 222 -2.15 20.88 -0.11
N LEU A 223 -2.21 19.55 -0.27
CA LEU A 223 -2.38 18.89 -1.56
C LEU A 223 -3.72 19.25 -2.21
N GLU A 224 -4.81 19.19 -1.46
CA GLU A 224 -6.16 19.51 -1.94
C GLU A 224 -6.22 20.95 -2.43
N THR A 225 -5.71 21.90 -1.63
CA THR A 225 -5.62 23.31 -2.01
C THR A 225 -4.85 23.48 -3.34
N PHE A 226 -3.70 22.83 -3.47
CA PHE A 226 -2.90 22.89 -4.71
C PHE A 226 -3.64 22.30 -5.91
N HIS A 227 -4.33 21.17 -5.73
CA HIS A 227 -5.02 20.48 -6.81
C HIS A 227 -6.31 21.18 -7.24
N ASN A 228 -6.99 21.88 -6.32
CA ASN A 228 -8.19 22.67 -6.57
C ASN A 228 -7.90 24.08 -7.11
N THR A 229 -6.64 24.54 -7.03
CA THR A 229 -6.26 25.84 -7.60
C THR A 229 -6.26 25.78 -9.13
N SER A 230 -7.02 26.68 -9.77
CA SER A 230 -7.16 26.73 -11.24
C SER A 230 -5.85 26.94 -11.98
N LEU A 231 -4.92 27.73 -11.39
CA LEU A 231 -3.59 28.00 -11.93
C LEU A 231 -2.52 27.29 -11.11
N LYS A 232 -1.88 26.27 -11.70
CA LYS A 232 -0.76 25.52 -11.11
C LYS A 232 0.57 26.22 -11.40
N ASP A 233 0.60 27.51 -11.11
CA ASP A 233 1.73 28.39 -11.33
C ASP A 233 2.86 28.13 -10.33
N LEU A 234 3.92 28.93 -10.46
CA LEU A 234 5.11 28.81 -9.64
C LEU A 234 4.83 29.02 -8.15
N ASN A 235 3.94 29.95 -7.85
CA ASN A 235 3.62 30.36 -6.49
C ASN A 235 2.81 29.27 -5.80
N SER A 236 1.80 28.71 -6.47
CA SER A 236 1.03 27.56 -5.97
C SER A 236 1.93 26.36 -5.65
N LYS A 237 2.91 26.06 -6.50
CA LYS A 237 3.86 24.97 -6.24
C LYS A 237 4.78 25.27 -5.04
N LYS A 238 5.28 26.51 -4.92
CA LYS A 238 6.09 26.93 -3.76
C LYS A 238 5.28 26.84 -2.46
N THR A 239 4.05 27.35 -2.46
CA THR A 239 3.14 27.27 -1.30
C THR A 239 2.89 25.84 -0.87
N LEU A 240 2.66 24.91 -1.82
CA LEU A 240 2.55 23.49 -1.51
C LEU A 240 3.79 22.96 -0.78
N ILE A 241 4.99 23.22 -1.32
CA ILE A 241 6.24 22.74 -0.71
C ILE A 241 6.50 23.37 0.65
N THR A 242 6.20 24.65 0.83
CA THR A 242 6.30 25.33 2.13
C THR A 242 5.39 24.66 3.16
N ASN A 243 4.13 24.41 2.81
CA ASN A 243 3.17 23.78 3.72
C ASN A 243 3.56 22.34 4.07
N LEU A 244 4.06 21.56 3.10
CA LEU A 244 4.55 20.20 3.34
C LEU A 244 5.80 20.19 4.23
N ASN A 245 6.72 21.14 4.06
CA ASN A 245 7.87 21.28 4.95
C ASN A 245 7.44 21.67 6.36
N LEU A 246 6.48 22.58 6.51
CA LEU A 246 5.93 22.96 7.81
C LEU A 246 5.30 21.76 8.51
N ALA A 247 4.47 20.98 7.81
CA ALA A 247 3.86 19.75 8.35
C ALA A 247 4.93 18.75 8.80
N LYS A 248 5.95 18.52 7.96
CA LYS A 248 7.11 17.68 8.29
C LYS A 248 7.82 18.18 9.55
N ASP A 249 8.12 19.47 9.63
CA ASP A 249 8.90 20.05 10.73
C ASP A 249 8.12 19.97 12.05
N ASN A 250 6.81 20.19 12.01
CA ASN A 250 5.93 20.00 13.16
C ASN A 250 5.96 18.54 13.64
N TYR A 251 5.73 17.58 12.74
CA TYR A 251 5.76 16.15 13.06
C TYR A 251 7.13 15.70 13.60
N CYS A 252 8.22 16.18 12.99
CA CYS A 252 9.57 15.89 13.45
C CYS A 252 9.86 16.50 14.83
N LYS A 253 9.40 17.72 15.10
CA LYS A 253 9.58 18.38 16.39
C LYS A 253 8.86 17.62 17.50
N GLU A 254 7.63 17.17 17.23
CA GLU A 254 6.78 16.48 18.20
C GLU A 254 7.27 15.07 18.53
N ILE A 255 7.76 14.31 17.54
CA ILE A 255 8.10 12.88 17.74
C ILE A 255 9.60 12.64 17.81
N LEU A 256 10.38 13.36 17.00
CA LEU A 256 11.80 13.10 16.79
C LEU A 256 12.69 14.12 17.50
N GLY A 257 12.13 15.23 17.99
CA GLY A 257 12.76 16.25 18.84
C GLY A 257 14.27 16.43 18.64
N SER A 258 15.00 16.46 19.74
CA SER A 258 16.47 16.43 19.79
C SER A 258 17.06 15.01 19.68
N ASP A 259 16.23 13.99 19.46
CA ASP A 259 16.67 12.59 19.37
C ASP A 259 17.48 12.34 18.10
N ARG A 260 18.73 11.92 18.27
CA ARG A 260 19.68 11.61 17.20
C ARG A 260 19.87 10.12 16.96
N SER A 261 19.03 9.26 17.53
CA SER A 261 19.05 7.82 17.26
C SER A 261 18.98 7.52 15.75
N VAL A 262 19.53 6.38 15.34
CA VAL A 262 19.52 5.94 13.93
C VAL A 262 18.08 5.89 13.40
N VAL A 263 17.13 5.38 14.20
CA VAL A 263 15.70 5.34 13.86
C VAL A 263 15.14 6.74 13.61
N SER A 264 15.45 7.70 14.48
CA SER A 264 14.99 9.09 14.31
C SER A 264 15.68 9.81 13.15
N GLN A 265 16.90 9.43 12.79
CA GLN A 265 17.53 9.93 11.56
C GLN A 265 16.84 9.36 10.31
N THR A 266 16.58 8.05 10.29
CA THR A 266 15.86 7.37 9.20
C THR A 266 14.48 7.98 8.99
N ALA A 267 13.71 8.21 10.06
CA ALA A 267 12.40 8.85 9.97
C ALA A 267 12.47 10.27 9.35
N ARG A 268 13.47 11.08 9.71
CA ARG A 268 13.69 12.40 9.09
C ARG A 268 14.00 12.28 7.60
N TYR A 269 14.80 11.30 7.20
CA TYR A 269 15.10 11.05 5.79
C TYR A 269 13.87 10.59 5.00
N ILE A 270 13.04 9.71 5.58
CA ILE A 270 11.77 9.27 4.99
C ILE A 270 10.88 10.49 4.74
N LEU A 271 10.64 11.33 5.74
CA LEU A 271 9.78 12.52 5.62
C LEU A 271 10.34 13.54 4.61
N LYS A 272 11.66 13.76 4.59
CA LYS A 272 12.30 14.58 3.55
C LYS A 272 12.10 13.99 2.15
N GLY A 273 12.15 12.66 2.03
CA GLY A 273 11.87 11.92 0.81
C GLY A 273 10.46 12.18 0.28
N ILE A 274 9.45 12.24 1.15
CA ILE A 274 8.06 12.54 0.79
C ILE A 274 7.94 13.93 0.15
N VAL A 275 8.46 14.97 0.81
CA VAL A 275 8.39 16.34 0.27
C VAL A 275 9.07 16.42 -1.11
N ASN A 276 10.22 15.76 -1.25
CA ASN A 276 10.94 15.71 -2.53
C ASN A 276 10.18 14.94 -3.62
N PHE A 277 9.52 13.84 -3.25
CA PHE A 277 8.69 13.07 -4.17
C PHE A 277 7.52 13.92 -4.71
N ILE A 278 6.80 14.60 -3.82
CA ILE A 278 5.68 15.48 -4.21
C ILE A 278 6.19 16.68 -5.04
N ALA A 279 7.34 17.24 -4.68
CA ALA A 279 7.99 18.27 -5.50
C ALA A 279 8.33 17.74 -6.90
N GLY A 280 8.84 16.52 -7.02
CA GLY A 280 9.08 15.85 -8.30
C GLY A 280 7.81 15.68 -9.13
N LEU A 281 6.69 15.29 -8.52
CA LEU A 281 5.39 15.13 -9.20
C LEU A 281 4.81 16.46 -9.72
N THR A 282 5.08 17.57 -9.03
CA THR A 282 4.49 18.88 -9.29
C THR A 282 5.36 19.80 -10.16
N PHE A 283 6.68 19.79 -9.96
CA PHE A 283 7.63 20.50 -10.81
C PHE A 283 8.05 19.69 -12.04
N GLY A 284 8.06 18.35 -11.96
CA GLY A 284 8.78 17.49 -12.89
C GLY A 284 10.23 17.33 -12.44
N VAL A 285 10.83 16.16 -12.69
CA VAL A 285 12.15 15.78 -12.15
C VAL A 285 13.24 16.78 -12.52
N ALA A 286 13.30 17.23 -13.77
CA ALA A 286 14.30 18.19 -14.24
C ALA A 286 14.18 19.57 -13.56
N HIS A 287 12.95 20.09 -13.42
CA HIS A 287 12.68 21.36 -12.73
C HIS A 287 12.92 21.25 -11.22
N TYR A 288 12.64 20.09 -10.62
CA TYR A 288 12.92 19.84 -9.22
C TYR A 288 14.42 19.84 -8.92
N VAL A 289 15.23 19.15 -9.73
CA VAL A 289 16.69 19.13 -9.56
C VAL A 289 17.25 20.56 -9.63
N HIS A 290 16.79 21.35 -10.61
CA HIS A 290 17.20 22.75 -10.72
C HIS A 290 16.75 23.60 -9.51
N TYR A 291 15.51 23.45 -9.08
CA TYR A 291 14.98 24.14 -7.89
C TYR A 291 15.77 23.81 -6.63
N LYS A 292 16.05 22.53 -6.40
CA LYS A 292 16.81 22.07 -5.23
C LYS A 292 18.21 22.69 -5.19
N THR A 293 18.84 22.87 -6.35
CA THR A 293 20.20 23.41 -6.46
C THR A 293 20.24 24.93 -6.39
N THR A 294 19.25 25.63 -6.93
CA THR A 294 19.29 27.09 -7.15
C THR A 294 18.34 27.90 -6.26
N GLY A 295 17.36 27.25 -5.62
CA GLY A 295 16.22 27.93 -5.01
C GLY A 295 15.24 28.55 -6.02
N GLN A 296 15.50 28.39 -7.33
CA GLN A 296 14.73 28.97 -8.43
C GLN A 296 14.12 27.89 -9.31
N THR A 297 12.87 28.09 -9.70
CA THR A 297 12.01 27.09 -10.36
C THR A 297 11.82 27.34 -11.86
N LEU A 298 12.53 28.32 -12.44
CA LEU A 298 12.41 28.71 -13.85
C LEU A 298 13.59 28.15 -14.65
N PHE A 299 13.30 27.29 -15.63
CA PHE A 299 14.27 26.93 -16.68
C PHE A 299 14.27 27.93 -17.85
N PHE A 300 13.40 28.94 -17.83
CA PHE A 300 13.26 29.90 -18.93
C PHE A 300 13.11 31.34 -18.41
N SER A 301 14.20 31.85 -17.84
CA SER A 301 14.49 33.29 -17.89
C SER A 301 15.98 33.43 -18.18
N ASN A 302 16.28 33.42 -19.48
CA ASN A 302 17.56 33.64 -20.15
C ASN A 302 18.61 32.50 -20.01
N THR A 303 18.83 31.83 -21.14
CA THR A 303 19.50 30.54 -21.29
C THR A 303 21.03 30.60 -21.19
N ASN A 304 21.58 30.37 -19.99
CA ASN A 304 22.97 29.92 -19.83
C ASN A 304 23.16 28.45 -20.26
N SER A 305 22.07 27.69 -20.37
CA SER A 305 22.03 26.31 -20.88
C SER A 305 22.13 26.25 -22.40
N GLN A 306 21.64 27.25 -23.14
CA GLN A 306 21.78 27.32 -24.61
C GLN A 306 23.21 27.70 -25.00
N ASN A 307 23.85 28.62 -24.27
CA ASN A 307 25.28 28.91 -24.42
C ASN A 307 26.19 27.74 -24.01
N LYS A 308 25.82 26.94 -22.99
CA LYS A 308 26.57 25.73 -22.63
C LYS A 308 26.38 24.61 -23.65
N LEU A 309 25.18 24.44 -24.19
CA LEU A 309 24.90 23.45 -25.22
C LEU A 309 25.54 23.84 -26.57
N GLU A 310 25.51 25.11 -26.96
CA GLU A 310 26.23 25.62 -28.14
C GLU A 310 27.74 25.54 -27.97
N ARG A 311 28.30 25.89 -26.80
CA ARG A 311 29.73 25.70 -26.54
C ARG A 311 30.11 24.23 -26.54
N PHE A 312 29.25 23.34 -26.03
CA PHE A 312 29.50 21.91 -26.03
C PHE A 312 29.41 21.32 -27.45
N HIS A 313 28.43 21.74 -28.26
CA HIS A 313 28.33 21.35 -29.67
C HIS A 313 29.47 21.92 -30.52
N LYS A 314 29.92 23.14 -30.23
CA LYS A 314 31.07 23.76 -30.90
C LYS A 314 32.38 23.06 -30.53
N LYS A 315 32.56 22.68 -29.26
CA LYS A 315 33.72 21.93 -28.78
C LYS A 315 33.77 20.51 -29.35
N ILE A 316 32.62 19.83 -29.41
CA ILE A 316 32.50 18.51 -30.08
C ILE A 316 32.72 18.63 -31.59
N SER A 317 32.24 19.68 -32.25
CA SER A 317 32.49 19.88 -33.69
C SER A 317 33.96 20.22 -33.98
N GLU A 318 34.63 20.96 -33.10
CA GLU A 318 36.08 21.23 -33.17
C GLU A 318 36.90 19.96 -32.86
N GLU A 319 36.46 19.13 -31.91
CA GLU A 319 37.10 17.84 -31.58
C GLU A 319 36.92 16.81 -32.72
N ILE A 320 35.72 16.70 -33.31
CA ILE A 320 35.45 15.82 -34.47
C ILE A 320 36.22 16.28 -35.72
N ASN A 321 36.41 17.59 -35.91
CA ASN A 321 37.19 18.10 -37.04
C ASN A 321 38.71 18.00 -36.80
N ASN A 322 39.17 17.97 -35.54
CA ASN A 322 40.58 17.80 -35.19
C ASN A 322 41.01 16.33 -35.04
N GLU A 323 40.08 15.39 -34.79
CA GLU A 323 40.37 13.94 -34.80
C GLU A 323 40.67 13.37 -36.20
N ASN A 324 40.52 14.17 -37.27
CA ASN A 324 40.99 13.80 -38.61
C ASN A 324 42.45 14.21 -38.89
N MET A 325 43.19 14.74 -37.91
CA MET A 325 44.62 15.01 -38.07
C MET A 325 45.42 14.71 -36.81
N GLU A 326 45.79 13.43 -36.65
CA GLU A 326 47.03 13.07 -35.95
C GLU A 326 47.76 11.93 -36.69
N PRO A 327 49.09 11.79 -36.53
CA PRO A 327 50.04 11.90 -37.62
C PRO A 327 50.71 10.56 -37.93
N THR A 328 50.95 10.26 -39.20
CA THR A 328 51.76 9.10 -39.57
C THR A 328 53.23 9.48 -39.81
N SER A 329 54.06 8.89 -38.95
CA SER A 329 55.43 8.40 -39.17
C SER A 329 56.61 9.38 -39.31
N ILE A 330 57.38 9.36 -38.23
CA ILE A 330 58.85 9.36 -38.16
C ILE A 330 59.46 8.40 -39.20
N GLN A 331 60.41 8.86 -40.03
CA GLN A 331 61.86 8.54 -40.01
C GLN A 331 62.56 8.58 -41.39
N GLN A 332 63.70 9.29 -41.39
CA GLN A 332 64.95 9.03 -42.11
C GLN A 332 65.09 9.25 -43.65
N ASN A 333 65.83 10.32 -43.94
CA ASN A 333 67.00 10.39 -44.83
C ASN A 333 66.96 9.73 -46.22
N THR A 334 66.99 10.57 -47.26
CA THR A 334 67.94 10.40 -48.37
C THR A 334 68.38 11.76 -48.95
N SER A 335 69.71 11.90 -49.00
CA SER A 335 70.56 12.92 -49.63
C SER A 335 70.17 13.34 -51.06
N SER A 336 70.47 14.58 -51.48
CA SER A 336 71.39 14.88 -52.60
C SER A 336 71.39 16.37 -53.01
N LYS A 337 72.62 16.88 -53.17
CA LYS A 337 73.15 17.91 -54.09
C LYS A 337 72.37 19.19 -54.37
#